data_AF-A2XZ73-F1
#
_entry.id   AF-A2XZ73-F1
#
_cell.length_a   1.000
_cell.length_b   1.000
_cell.length_c   1.000
_cell.angle_alpha   90.00
_cell.angle_beta   90.00
_cell.angle_gamma   90.00
#
_symmetry.space_group_name_H-M   'P 1'
#
loop_
_entity.id
_entity.type
_entity.pdbx_description
1 polymer ?
#
loop_
_entity_poly.entity_id
_entity_poly.type
_entity_poly.pdbx_seq_one_letter_code
_entity_poly.pdbx_strand_id
1 'polypeptide(L)'
;MDHHQHHEQQQQRMVEMRMGMAMGEAYVGGGEVVAREAAAQALGAVVQLHFDKTLEKKRAADAQKQELWRLFLAFFLFLAILLSAVAQSPPSRLQCRHLWAPAGLLSLAHLAFYAAVAHHLRCLNGFRYQRRCHKLTLALAADRLRMLKSGGDVVAAADVEVPYQEPPESYLAKFKRSWAIHFAFLITTFAFSVAAAVAILCF
;
A
#
# COMPACT_ATOMS: atom_id res chain seq x y z
N MET A 1 4.40 11.94 0.24
CA MET A 1 3.32 11.05 -0.26
C MET A 1 2.37 11.82 -1.18
N ASP A 2 2.24 13.14 -1.03
CA ASP A 2 1.35 14.00 -1.84
C ASP A 2 1.72 14.13 -3.32
N HIS A 3 3.00 14.17 -3.68
CA HIS A 3 3.41 14.30 -5.09
C HIS A 3 3.00 13.11 -5.97
N HIS A 4 2.96 11.91 -5.41
CA HIS A 4 2.59 10.72 -6.17
C HIS A 4 1.06 10.59 -6.33
N GLN A 5 0.30 11.05 -5.33
CA GLN A 5 -1.15 11.18 -5.42
C GLN A 5 -1.55 12.26 -6.43
N HIS A 6 -0.84 13.39 -6.48
CA HIS A 6 -1.07 14.43 -7.48
C HIS A 6 -0.86 13.90 -8.90
N HIS A 7 0.20 13.13 -9.14
CA HIS A 7 0.44 12.53 -10.46
C HIS A 7 -0.61 11.49 -10.86
N GLU A 8 -1.10 10.66 -9.92
CA GLU A 8 -2.17 9.70 -10.23
C GLU A 8 -3.53 10.37 -10.41
N GLN A 9 -3.83 11.42 -9.65
CA GLN A 9 -5.04 12.22 -9.81
C GLN A 9 -4.99 13.07 -11.09
N GLN A 10 -3.79 13.46 -11.54
CA GLN A 10 -3.56 14.16 -12.80
C GLN A 10 -3.56 13.20 -14.00
N GLN A 11 -3.10 11.96 -13.83
CA GLN A 11 -3.29 10.88 -14.82
C GLN A 11 -4.76 10.46 -14.91
N GLN A 12 -5.48 10.36 -13.80
CA GLN A 12 -6.93 10.11 -13.79
C GLN A 12 -7.69 11.25 -14.46
N ARG A 13 -7.35 12.51 -14.15
CA ARG A 13 -7.92 13.67 -14.87
C ARG A 13 -7.56 13.67 -16.36
N MET A 14 -6.36 13.25 -16.75
CA MET A 14 -6.01 13.11 -18.17
C MET A 14 -6.77 11.97 -18.86
N VAL A 15 -7.08 10.89 -18.14
CA VAL A 15 -7.89 9.76 -18.66
C VAL A 15 -9.35 10.17 -18.76
N GLU A 16 -9.91 10.82 -17.73
CA GLU A 16 -11.26 11.43 -17.77
C GLU A 16 -11.36 12.48 -18.88
N MET A 17 -10.33 13.32 -19.08
CA MET A 17 -10.28 14.32 -20.14
C MET A 17 -10.12 13.68 -21.53
N ARG A 18 -9.37 12.57 -21.65
CA ARG A 18 -9.30 11.78 -22.91
C ARG A 18 -10.59 11.05 -23.19
N MET A 19 -11.30 10.55 -22.17
CA MET A 19 -12.64 9.98 -22.31
C MET A 19 -13.65 11.06 -22.71
N GLY A 20 -13.55 12.25 -22.08
CA GLY A 20 -14.34 13.42 -22.43
C GLY A 20 -14.07 13.94 -23.85
N MET A 21 -12.82 13.85 -24.33
CA MET A 21 -12.48 14.15 -25.73
C MET A 21 -12.91 13.07 -26.72
N ALA A 22 -12.80 11.79 -26.36
CA ALA A 22 -13.26 10.68 -27.20
C ALA A 22 -14.79 10.63 -27.30
N MET A 23 -15.52 11.02 -26.25
CA MET A 23 -16.94 11.34 -26.34
C MET A 23 -17.16 12.66 -27.08
N GLY A 24 -16.24 13.63 -26.93
CA GLY A 24 -16.17 14.97 -27.54
C GLY A 24 -16.31 14.99 -29.07
N GLU A 25 -15.86 13.95 -29.75
CA GLU A 25 -15.96 13.83 -31.20
C GLU A 25 -17.27 13.21 -31.70
N ALA A 26 -18.15 12.75 -30.79
CA ALA A 26 -19.46 12.17 -31.11
C ALA A 26 -20.64 13.16 -30.92
N TYR A 27 -20.36 14.46 -30.72
CA TYR A 27 -21.39 15.47 -30.44
C TYR A 27 -22.01 16.04 -31.73
N VAL A 28 -23.06 15.39 -32.22
CA VAL A 28 -24.08 16.04 -33.05
C VAL A 28 -25.46 15.83 -32.40
N GLY A 29 -25.91 16.87 -31.70
CA GLY A 29 -27.33 17.21 -31.48
C GLY A 29 -28.30 16.16 -30.89
N GLY A 30 -28.67 16.37 -29.61
CA GLY A 30 -30.02 16.08 -29.12
C GLY A 30 -30.29 14.67 -28.59
N GLY A 31 -29.82 14.39 -27.37
CA GLY A 31 -29.99 13.12 -26.66
C GLY A 31 -28.61 12.52 -26.39
N GLU A 32 -28.29 12.28 -25.12
CA GLU A 32 -26.97 11.83 -24.69
C GLU A 32 -26.79 10.33 -24.97
N VAL A 33 -26.70 9.97 -26.25
CA VAL A 33 -26.74 8.59 -26.72
C VAL A 33 -25.47 8.25 -27.50
N VAL A 34 -24.79 7.19 -27.08
CA VAL A 34 -23.54 6.69 -27.67
C VAL A 34 -23.83 5.40 -28.44
N ALA A 35 -23.22 5.25 -29.62
CA ALA A 35 -23.29 4.02 -30.39
C ALA A 35 -22.72 2.84 -29.57
N ARG A 36 -23.43 1.72 -29.53
CA ARG A 36 -23.08 0.55 -28.70
C ARG A 36 -21.66 0.04 -28.93
N GLU A 37 -21.17 0.06 -30.16
CA GLU A 37 -19.81 -0.37 -30.50
C GLU A 37 -18.75 0.58 -29.93
N ALA A 38 -18.97 1.90 -30.02
CA ALA A 38 -18.10 2.92 -29.44
C ALA A 38 -18.09 2.84 -27.90
N ALA A 39 -19.26 2.63 -27.28
CA ALA A 39 -19.38 2.42 -25.84
C ALA A 39 -18.69 1.13 -25.37
N ALA A 40 -18.82 0.04 -26.13
CA ALA A 40 -18.15 -1.24 -25.83
C ALA A 40 -16.62 -1.14 -25.95
N GLN A 41 -16.12 -0.43 -26.97
CA GLN A 41 -14.68 -0.18 -27.12
C GLN A 41 -14.13 0.70 -25.99
N ALA A 42 -14.84 1.78 -25.63
CA ALA A 42 -14.43 2.67 -24.54
C ALA A 42 -14.38 1.93 -23.19
N LEU A 43 -15.42 1.17 -22.84
CA LEU A 43 -15.44 0.37 -21.60
C LEU A 43 -14.39 -0.74 -21.60
N GLY A 44 -14.14 -1.38 -22.75
CA GLY A 44 -13.07 -2.36 -22.90
C GLY A 44 -11.68 -1.78 -22.58
N ALA A 45 -11.40 -0.57 -23.08
CA ALA A 45 -10.16 0.14 -22.78
C ALA A 45 -10.02 0.51 -21.29
N VAL A 46 -11.11 0.96 -20.66
CA VAL A 46 -11.15 1.29 -19.21
C VAL A 46 -10.91 0.04 -18.35
N VAL A 47 -11.54 -1.08 -18.71
CA VAL A 47 -11.34 -2.38 -18.03
C VAL A 47 -9.88 -2.81 -18.11
N GLN A 48 -9.28 -2.75 -19.30
CA GLN A 48 -7.89 -3.15 -19.50
C GLN A 48 -6.92 -2.24 -18.72
N LEU A 49 -7.14 -0.93 -18.74
CA LEU A 49 -6.35 0.03 -17.98
C LEU A 49 -6.38 -0.23 -16.47
N HIS A 50 -7.57 -0.42 -15.89
CA HIS A 50 -7.69 -0.67 -14.44
C HIS A 50 -7.18 -2.04 -14.03
N PHE A 51 -7.23 -3.03 -14.92
CA PHE A 51 -6.62 -4.33 -14.71
C PHE A 51 -5.09 -4.21 -14.64
N ASP A 52 -4.47 -3.52 -15.60
CA ASP A 52 -3.01 -3.31 -15.64
C ASP A 52 -2.53 -2.55 -14.40
N LYS A 53 -3.24 -1.48 -14.01
CA LYS A 53 -2.96 -0.75 -12.76
C LYS A 53 -3.11 -1.63 -11.52
N THR A 54 -4.10 -2.52 -11.50
CA THR A 54 -4.29 -3.47 -10.39
C THR A 54 -3.09 -4.44 -10.28
N LEU A 55 -2.55 -4.90 -11.41
CA LEU A 55 -1.36 -5.76 -11.45
C LEU A 55 -0.10 -5.00 -11.05
N GLU A 56 0.09 -3.78 -11.54
CA GLU A 56 1.21 -2.91 -11.20
C GLU A 56 1.29 -2.67 -9.68
N LYS A 57 0.16 -2.28 -9.06
CA LYS A 57 0.09 -2.06 -7.60
C LYS A 57 0.26 -3.34 -6.80
N LYS A 58 -0.16 -4.50 -7.34
CA LYS A 58 0.13 -5.80 -6.72
C LYS A 58 1.63 -6.07 -6.72
N ARG A 59 2.32 -5.90 -7.86
CA ARG A 59 3.78 -6.07 -7.95
C ARG A 59 4.53 -5.13 -7.02
N ALA A 60 4.13 -3.87 -6.95
CA ALA A 60 4.73 -2.89 -6.04
C ALA A 60 4.53 -3.29 -4.56
N ALA A 61 3.36 -3.79 -4.17
CA ALA A 61 3.10 -4.28 -2.82
C ALA A 61 3.92 -5.54 -2.50
N ASP A 62 4.07 -6.47 -3.45
CA ASP A 62 4.87 -7.68 -3.28
C ASP A 62 6.37 -7.35 -3.14
N ALA A 63 6.88 -6.39 -3.92
CA ALA A 63 8.24 -5.88 -3.80
C ALA A 63 8.49 -5.21 -2.42
N GLN A 64 7.57 -4.35 -1.96
CA GLN A 64 7.65 -3.74 -0.63
C GLN A 64 7.62 -4.78 0.49
N LYS A 65 6.82 -5.84 0.34
CA LYS A 65 6.78 -6.95 1.30
C LYS A 65 8.13 -7.68 1.35
N GLN A 66 8.78 -7.86 0.21
CA GLN A 66 10.12 -8.47 0.15
C GLN A 66 11.16 -7.59 0.85
N GLU A 67 11.17 -6.28 0.60
CA GLU A 67 12.03 -5.32 1.32
C GLU A 67 11.79 -5.39 2.83
N LEU A 68 10.53 -5.43 3.26
CA LEU A 68 10.16 -5.56 4.67
C LEU A 68 10.74 -6.84 5.29
N TRP A 69 10.64 -7.99 4.60
CA TRP A 69 11.27 -9.23 5.06
C TRP A 69 12.79 -9.13 5.17
N ARG A 70 13.46 -8.47 4.22
CA ARG A 70 14.91 -8.25 4.29
C ARG A 70 15.29 -7.37 5.47
N LEU A 71 14.51 -6.33 5.77
CA LEU A 71 14.69 -5.50 6.97
C LEU A 71 14.50 -6.30 8.26
N PHE A 72 13.45 -7.12 8.35
CA PHE A 72 13.25 -8.01 9.50
C PHE A 72 14.44 -8.94 9.70
N LEU A 73 14.90 -9.60 8.64
CA LEU A 73 16.06 -10.50 8.72
C LEU A 73 17.32 -9.77 9.17
N ALA A 74 17.63 -8.62 8.56
CA ALA A 74 18.79 -7.81 8.94
C ALA A 74 18.71 -7.34 10.39
N PHE A 75 17.53 -6.95 10.87
CA PHE A 75 17.30 -6.53 12.25
C PHE A 75 17.49 -7.69 13.24
N PHE A 76 16.93 -8.86 12.98
CA PHE A 76 17.12 -10.03 13.85
C PHE A 76 18.57 -10.52 13.85
N LEU A 77 19.25 -10.47 12.71
CA LEU A 77 20.66 -10.81 12.60
C LEU A 77 21.53 -9.82 13.39
N PHE A 78 21.25 -8.52 13.28
CA PHE A 78 21.88 -7.49 14.10
C PHE A 78 21.65 -7.74 15.61
N LEU A 79 20.42 -8.06 16.01
CA LEU A 79 20.09 -8.35 17.40
C LEU A 79 20.84 -9.58 17.92
N ALA A 80 20.93 -10.64 17.12
CA ALA A 80 21.65 -11.86 17.46
C ALA A 80 23.16 -11.60 17.62
N ILE A 81 23.76 -10.82 16.72
CA ILE A 81 25.19 -10.45 16.81
C ILE A 81 25.43 -9.58 18.04
N LEU A 82 24.59 -8.58 18.29
CA LEU A 82 24.75 -7.66 19.43
C LEU A 82 24.63 -8.41 20.76
N LEU A 83 23.61 -9.26 20.91
CA LEU A 83 23.44 -10.08 22.12
C LEU A 83 24.56 -11.10 22.27
N SER A 84 25.03 -11.72 21.19
CA SER A 84 26.18 -12.65 21.23
C SER A 84 27.46 -11.94 21.64
N ALA A 85 27.71 -10.74 21.12
CA ALA A 85 28.86 -9.93 21.48
C ALA A 85 28.82 -9.52 22.95
N VAL A 86 27.64 -9.12 23.46
CA VAL A 86 27.46 -8.79 24.88
C VAL A 86 27.67 -10.03 25.76
N ALA A 87 27.12 -11.19 25.38
CA ALA A 87 27.22 -12.43 26.15
C ALA A 87 28.64 -13.03 26.19
N GLN A 88 29.42 -12.88 25.11
CA GLN A 88 30.80 -13.41 25.03
C GLN A 88 31.84 -12.45 25.57
N SER A 89 31.46 -11.22 25.94
CA SER A 89 32.41 -10.22 26.38
C SER A 89 32.91 -10.55 27.80
N PRO A 90 34.23 -10.63 28.02
CA PRO A 90 34.75 -10.87 29.36
C PRO A 90 34.41 -9.68 30.28
N PRO A 91 34.15 -9.93 31.58
CA PRO A 91 33.77 -8.89 32.54
C PRO A 91 34.85 -7.82 32.77
N SER A 92 36.08 -8.06 32.29
CA SER A 92 37.17 -7.08 32.26
C SER A 92 37.03 -6.03 31.14
N ARG A 93 36.22 -6.28 30.09
CA ARG A 93 36.03 -5.37 28.95
C ARG A 93 34.67 -4.68 28.93
N LEU A 94 33.60 -5.38 29.29
CA LEU A 94 32.24 -4.82 29.37
C LEU A 94 31.71 -5.01 30.80
N GLN A 95 31.38 -3.89 31.44
CA GLN A 95 30.85 -3.80 32.81
C GLN A 95 29.53 -3.02 32.78
N CYS A 96 28.71 -3.08 33.85
CA CYS A 96 27.48 -2.26 33.95
C CYS A 96 27.72 -0.76 33.66
N ARG A 97 28.91 -0.22 33.94
CA ARG A 97 29.23 1.19 33.62
C ARG A 97 29.22 1.49 32.11
N HIS A 98 29.47 0.50 31.27
CA HIS A 98 29.45 0.60 29.81
C HIS A 98 28.10 0.23 29.20
N LEU A 99 27.08 -0.11 30.00
CA LEU A 99 25.74 -0.51 29.56
C LEU A 99 25.08 0.52 28.63
N TRP A 100 25.41 1.81 28.76
CA TRP A 100 24.87 2.87 27.92
C TRP A 100 25.19 2.68 26.43
N ALA A 101 26.34 2.08 26.09
CA ALA A 101 26.74 1.86 24.70
C ALA A 101 25.90 0.77 24.00
N PRO A 102 25.81 -0.48 24.50
CA PRO A 102 24.92 -1.49 23.93
C PRO A 102 23.44 -1.11 24.07
N ALA A 103 23.01 -0.49 25.18
CA ALA A 103 21.63 -0.04 25.34
C ALA A 103 21.27 1.09 24.38
N GLY A 104 22.17 2.06 24.17
CA GLY A 104 22.00 3.16 23.22
C GLY A 104 21.96 2.66 21.78
N LEU A 105 22.87 1.77 21.41
CA LEU A 105 22.91 1.14 20.08
C LEU A 105 21.65 0.29 19.82
N LEU A 106 21.21 -0.49 20.82
CA LEU A 106 19.98 -1.28 20.77
C LEU A 106 18.75 -0.38 20.58
N SER A 107 18.68 0.74 21.32
CA SER A 107 17.58 1.70 21.23
C SER A 107 17.53 2.39 19.87
N LEU A 108 18.68 2.82 19.35
CA LEU A 108 18.78 3.44 18.03
C LEU A 108 18.39 2.46 16.92
N ALA A 109 18.84 1.21 17.00
CA ALA A 109 18.49 0.18 16.04
C ALA A 109 16.98 -0.11 16.01
N HIS A 110 16.35 -0.21 17.19
CA HIS A 110 14.89 -0.38 17.29
C HIS A 110 14.14 0.84 16.75
N LEU A 111 14.58 2.06 17.07
CA LEU A 111 13.95 3.28 16.57
C LEU A 111 14.03 3.37 15.03
N ALA A 112 15.22 3.13 14.46
CA ALA A 112 15.44 3.14 13.02
C ALA A 112 14.61 2.05 12.33
N PHE A 113 14.58 0.84 12.91
CA PHE A 113 13.77 -0.26 12.42
C PHE A 113 12.26 0.08 12.44
N TYR A 114 11.75 0.65 13.53
CA TYR A 114 10.35 1.04 13.63
C TYR A 114 9.98 2.15 12.65
N ALA A 115 10.87 3.13 12.45
CA ALA A 115 10.66 4.18 11.45
C ALA A 115 10.57 3.59 10.03
N ALA A 116 11.48 2.67 9.69
CA ALA A 116 11.49 2.00 8.40
C ALA A 116 10.24 1.13 8.19
N VAL A 117 9.87 0.30 9.17
CA VAL A 117 8.65 -0.53 9.13
C VAL A 117 7.41 0.34 9.02
N ALA A 118 7.33 1.44 9.78
CA ALA A 118 6.21 2.38 9.69
C ALA A 118 6.10 3.01 8.29
N HIS A 119 7.23 3.36 7.67
CA HIS A 119 7.25 3.86 6.30
C HIS A 119 6.75 2.81 5.29
N HIS A 120 7.36 1.63 5.27
CA HIS A 120 7.02 0.56 4.33
C HIS A 120 5.56 0.13 4.44
N LEU A 121 5.03 0.03 5.67
CA LEU A 121 3.65 -0.37 5.86
C LEU A 121 2.64 0.76 5.54
N ARG A 122 3.00 2.05 5.70
CA ARG A 122 2.19 3.16 5.15
C ARG A 122 2.10 3.06 3.63
N CYS A 123 3.22 2.79 2.96
CA CYS A 123 3.25 2.57 1.52
C CYS A 123 2.41 1.34 1.11
N LEU A 124 2.55 0.23 1.83
CA LEU A 124 1.76 -0.99 1.60
C LEU A 124 0.25 -0.73 1.75
N ASN A 125 -0.16 0.00 2.79
CA ASN A 125 -1.55 0.37 3.00
C ASN A 125 -2.07 1.24 1.85
N GLY A 126 -1.27 2.21 1.38
CA GLY A 126 -1.59 3.02 0.20
C GLY A 126 -1.82 2.17 -1.04
N PHE A 127 -0.91 1.23 -1.34
CA PHE A 127 -1.06 0.31 -2.48
C PHE A 127 -2.26 -0.62 -2.33
N ARG A 128 -2.56 -1.12 -1.13
CA ARG A 128 -3.75 -1.96 -0.88
C ARG A 128 -5.05 -1.18 -1.06
N TYR A 129 -5.08 0.07 -0.62
CA TYR A 129 -6.21 0.97 -0.81
C TYR A 129 -6.44 1.24 -2.30
N GLN A 130 -5.41 1.72 -3.01
CA GLN A 130 -5.48 2.01 -4.45
C GLN A 130 -5.89 0.78 -5.28
N ARG A 131 -5.33 -0.40 -4.97
CA ARG A 131 -5.70 -1.65 -5.62
C ARG A 131 -7.17 -2.00 -5.38
N ARG A 132 -7.73 -1.70 -4.21
CA ARG A 132 -9.15 -1.93 -3.93
C ARG A 132 -10.03 -0.99 -4.73
N CYS A 133 -9.67 0.30 -4.84
CA CYS A 133 -10.39 1.25 -5.70
C CYS A 133 -10.41 0.77 -7.15
N HIS A 134 -9.25 0.42 -7.72
CA HIS A 134 -9.19 -0.10 -9.09
C HIS A 134 -9.99 -1.38 -9.29
N LYS A 135 -10.05 -2.27 -8.30
CA LYS A 135 -10.91 -3.47 -8.37
C LYS A 135 -12.40 -3.14 -8.36
N LEU A 136 -12.82 -2.13 -7.60
CA LEU A 136 -14.22 -1.70 -7.55
C LEU A 136 -14.63 -1.02 -8.86
N THR A 137 -13.80 -0.11 -9.37
CA THR A 137 -14.00 0.54 -10.68
C THR A 137 -14.00 -0.48 -11.82
N LEU A 138 -13.10 -1.47 -11.79
CA LEU A 138 -13.06 -2.56 -12.77
C LEU A 138 -14.33 -3.40 -12.74
N ALA A 139 -14.84 -3.74 -11.55
CA ALA A 139 -16.09 -4.51 -11.41
C ALA A 139 -17.27 -3.72 -11.96
N LEU A 140 -17.36 -2.42 -11.65
CA LEU A 140 -18.41 -1.54 -12.16
C LEU A 140 -18.35 -1.42 -13.68
N ALA A 141 -17.17 -1.18 -14.26
CA ALA A 141 -16.98 -1.10 -15.71
C ALA A 141 -17.32 -2.43 -16.41
N ALA A 142 -16.95 -3.56 -15.82
CA ALA A 142 -17.28 -4.88 -16.35
C ALA A 142 -18.79 -5.17 -16.29
N ASP A 143 -19.48 -4.75 -15.23
CA ASP A 143 -20.93 -4.89 -15.12
C ASP A 143 -21.67 -3.99 -16.12
N ARG A 144 -21.22 -2.74 -16.31
CA ARG A 144 -21.75 -1.86 -17.37
C ARG A 144 -21.55 -2.44 -18.77
N LEU A 145 -20.37 -3.00 -19.05
CA LEU A 145 -20.08 -3.68 -20.32
C LEU A 145 -21.01 -4.90 -20.55
N ARG A 146 -21.32 -5.66 -19.49
CA ARG A 146 -22.30 -6.75 -19.56
C ARG A 146 -23.70 -6.26 -19.86
N MET A 147 -24.14 -5.17 -19.22
CA MET A 147 -25.45 -4.56 -19.46
C MET A 147 -25.59 -4.02 -20.89
N LEU A 148 -24.54 -3.40 -21.43
CA LEU A 148 -24.45 -2.97 -22.84
C LEU A 148 -24.55 -4.14 -23.83
N LYS A 149 -24.05 -5.32 -23.45
CA LYS A 149 -24.19 -6.54 -24.27
C LYS A 149 -25.64 -7.05 -24.32
N SER A 150 -26.47 -6.74 -23.33
CA SER A 150 -27.90 -7.08 -23.31
C SER A 150 -28.84 -5.96 -23.80
N GLY A 151 -28.34 -4.75 -24.02
CA GLY A 151 -29.13 -3.57 -24.41
C GLY A 151 -29.28 -3.36 -25.93
N GLY A 152 -30.05 -2.33 -26.29
CA GLY A 152 -30.26 -1.88 -27.67
C GLY A 152 -29.05 -1.18 -28.31
N ASP A 153 -29.18 -0.78 -29.57
CA ASP A 153 -28.07 -0.29 -30.42
C ASP A 153 -27.52 1.09 -30.00
N VAL A 154 -28.27 1.81 -29.18
CA VAL A 154 -27.97 3.15 -28.69
C VAL A 154 -28.15 3.19 -27.18
N VAL A 155 -27.14 3.67 -26.44
CA VAL A 155 -27.10 3.62 -24.97
C VAL A 155 -26.81 4.99 -24.40
N ALA A 156 -27.44 5.33 -23.27
CA ALA A 156 -27.25 6.61 -22.60
C ALA A 156 -25.78 6.78 -22.15
N ALA A 157 -25.19 7.95 -22.36
CA ALA A 157 -23.80 8.22 -21.96
C ALA A 157 -23.56 8.06 -20.45
N ALA A 158 -24.59 8.33 -19.63
CA ALA A 158 -24.56 8.09 -18.18
C ALA A 158 -24.36 6.61 -17.78
N ASP A 159 -24.68 5.65 -18.67
CA ASP A 159 -24.42 4.22 -18.45
C ASP A 159 -22.99 3.81 -18.84
N VAL A 160 -22.26 4.70 -19.51
CA VAL A 160 -20.85 4.54 -19.92
C VAL A 160 -19.90 5.21 -18.94
N GLU A 161 -20.36 6.23 -18.19
CA GLU A 161 -19.56 6.91 -17.18
C GLU A 161 -19.34 6.00 -15.95
N VAL A 162 -18.07 5.74 -15.61
CA VAL A 162 -17.68 4.90 -14.48
C VAL A 162 -17.17 5.80 -13.36
N PRO A 163 -18.03 6.18 -12.38
CA PRO A 163 -17.58 7.01 -11.26
C PRO A 163 -16.55 6.28 -10.41
N TYR A 164 -15.57 7.02 -9.90
CA TYR A 164 -14.57 6.51 -8.99
C TYR A 164 -15.24 5.99 -7.70
N GLN A 165 -14.97 4.73 -7.33
CA GLN A 165 -15.50 4.16 -6.10
C GLN A 165 -14.42 4.08 -5.01
N GLU A 166 -14.73 4.68 -3.87
CA GLU A 166 -13.91 4.58 -2.66
C GLU A 166 -14.38 3.41 -1.77
N PRO A 167 -13.45 2.63 -1.19
CA PRO A 167 -13.79 1.65 -0.18
C PRO A 167 -14.46 2.32 1.03
N PRO A 168 -15.45 1.68 1.67
CA PRO A 168 -16.07 2.22 2.87
C PRO A 168 -15.06 2.39 4.01
N GLU A 169 -15.22 3.43 4.84
CA GLU A 169 -14.25 3.79 5.90
C GLU A 169 -13.97 2.66 6.91
N SER A 170 -14.95 1.77 7.12
CA SER A 170 -14.81 0.58 7.97
C SER A 170 -13.66 -0.34 7.53
N TYR A 171 -13.29 -0.31 6.25
CA TYR A 171 -12.16 -1.06 5.71
C TYR A 171 -10.83 -0.57 6.30
N LEU A 172 -10.62 0.74 6.42
CA LEU A 172 -9.42 1.35 6.99
C LEU A 172 -9.33 1.13 8.50
N ALA A 173 -10.45 1.15 9.21
CA ALA A 173 -10.51 0.91 10.65
C ALA A 173 -9.97 -0.49 11.03
N LYS A 174 -10.24 -1.51 10.20
CA LYS A 174 -9.72 -2.87 10.40
C LYS A 174 -8.19 -2.93 10.30
N PHE A 175 -7.60 -2.17 9.39
CA PHE A 175 -6.14 -2.06 9.29
C PHE A 175 -5.55 -1.39 10.53
N LYS A 176 -6.13 -0.27 10.96
CA LYS A 176 -5.66 0.47 12.14
C LYS A 176 -5.64 -0.40 13.40
N ARG A 177 -6.66 -1.24 13.60
CA ARG A 177 -6.73 -2.18 14.74
C ARG A 177 -5.70 -3.31 14.65
N SER A 178 -5.50 -3.88 13.47
CA SER A 178 -4.47 -4.93 13.26
C SER A 178 -3.07 -4.39 13.54
N TRP A 179 -2.83 -3.13 13.21
CA TRP A 179 -1.55 -2.46 13.39
C TRP A 179 -1.19 -2.21 14.85
N ALA A 180 -2.16 -1.88 15.69
CA ALA A 180 -1.93 -1.68 17.12
C ALA A 180 -1.32 -2.92 17.79
N ILE A 181 -1.75 -4.12 17.37
CA ILE A 181 -1.24 -5.40 17.87
C ILE A 181 0.23 -5.60 17.46
N HIS A 182 0.56 -5.31 16.20
CA HIS A 182 1.94 -5.42 15.70
C HIS A 182 2.88 -4.40 16.37
N PHE A 183 2.42 -3.17 16.58
CA PHE A 183 3.18 -2.18 17.35
C PHE A 183 3.39 -2.61 18.80
N ALA A 184 2.37 -3.15 19.46
CA ALA A 184 2.51 -3.68 20.82
C ALA A 184 3.55 -4.80 20.87
N PHE A 185 3.50 -5.74 19.93
CA PHE A 185 4.49 -6.82 19.83
C PHE A 185 5.92 -6.30 19.68
N LEU A 186 6.11 -5.28 18.82
CA LEU A 186 7.41 -4.62 18.64
C LEU A 186 7.92 -4.00 19.93
N ILE A 187 7.08 -3.21 20.62
CA ILE A 187 7.45 -2.58 21.91
C ILE A 187 7.82 -3.64 22.95
N THR A 188 7.08 -4.75 23.02
CA THR A 188 7.40 -5.86 23.92
C THR A 188 8.76 -6.48 23.59
N THR A 189 9.11 -6.63 22.30
CA THR A 189 10.43 -7.15 21.91
C THR A 189 11.57 -6.19 22.27
N PHE A 190 11.34 -4.88 22.19
CA PHE A 190 12.31 -3.88 22.66
C PHE A 190 12.51 -3.97 24.17
N ALA A 191 11.43 -3.99 24.95
CA ALA A 191 11.52 -4.11 26.41
C ALA A 191 12.26 -5.39 26.82
N PHE A 192 11.96 -6.52 26.16
CA PHE A 192 12.64 -7.80 26.40
C PHE A 192 14.14 -7.75 26.08
N SER A 193 14.51 -7.16 24.93
CA SER A 193 15.92 -7.10 24.53
C SER A 193 16.74 -6.15 25.41
N VAL A 194 16.16 -5.05 25.88
CA VAL A 194 16.79 -4.18 26.90
C VAL A 194 16.94 -4.93 28.22
N ALA A 195 15.89 -5.60 28.70
CA ALA A 195 15.94 -6.37 29.94
C ALA A 195 16.99 -7.49 29.89
N ALA A 196 17.09 -8.21 28.77
CA ALA A 196 18.10 -9.23 28.56
C ALA A 196 19.52 -8.67 28.56
N ALA A 197 19.76 -7.53 27.89
CA ALA A 197 21.06 -6.87 27.89
C ALA A 197 21.48 -6.41 29.30
N VAL A 198 20.53 -5.86 30.08
CA VAL A 198 20.77 -5.49 31.48
C VAL A 198 21.09 -6.73 32.33
N ALA A 199 20.31 -7.80 32.18
CA ALA A 199 20.51 -9.03 32.93
C ALA A 199 21.90 -9.63 32.69
N ILE A 200 22.36 -9.68 31.43
CA ILE A 200 23.68 -10.24 31.06
C ILE A 200 24.84 -9.34 31.54
N LEU A 201 24.67 -8.02 31.55
CA LEU A 201 25.76 -7.10 31.90
C LEU A 201 25.87 -6.84 33.41
N CYS A 202 24.82 -7.12 34.17
CA CYS A 202 24.75 -6.80 35.60
C CYS A 202 24.58 -7.99 36.54
N PHE A 203 24.40 -9.20 36.02
CA PHE A 203 24.44 -10.46 36.77
C PHE A 203 25.36 -11.45 36.07
#